data_AF-A0A0Q5S184-F1
#
_entry.id   AF-A0A0Q5S184-F1
#
_cell.length_a   1.000
_cell.length_b   1.000
_cell.length_c   1.000
_cell.angle_alpha   90.00
_cell.angle_beta   90.00
_cell.angle_gamma   90.00
#
_symmetry.space_group_name_H-M   'P 1'
#
loop_
_entity.id
_entity.type
_entity.pdbx_description
1 polymer ?
#
loop_
_entity_poly.entity_id
_entity_poly.type
_entity_poly.pdbx_seq_one_letter_code
_entity_poly.pdbx_strand_id
1 'polypeptide(L)'
;MTALALSSSALMSSALSSSALSSSALSSSALSPFVHPFGNLALTIAVLLVVVTLAFTVPLVIGARKERSTVAVDWADQVRADPASTWTVDRVLRALIGSCERERLVFPGMVRLVVGLDRVDVDLVSPTVAPPAPWSTTVDGRTWSASLAALHADGVAGDRSGHFATTVALGSSSDGRTHVELAHAHGPVTVSGDRAAVLAVARRITDQLATSPWSSATALATVGLTHDEVALGAVLSLDDAVARVVENGRPGVLLLADVPGRDAWAALRAALERPDSLWGVVVLTSSTEARWSFTARRDGLLEAGPFGELRWVDVALSATARPASTPDAGAAATATTTPTAVGTR
;
A
#
# COMPACT_ATOMS: atom_id res chain seq x y z
N MET A 1 24.33 50.88 6.31
CA MET A 1 25.67 50.40 5.91
C MET A 1 25.45 49.35 4.83
N THR A 2 25.45 49.70 3.53
CA THR A 2 26.58 49.55 2.57
C THR A 2 27.18 48.13 2.62
N ALA A 3 27.25 47.29 1.58
CA ALA A 3 27.44 47.42 0.11
C ALA A 3 26.98 46.09 -0.56
N LEU A 4 26.25 46.05 -1.68
CA LEU A 4 26.65 46.15 -3.11
C LEU A 4 27.41 44.94 -3.71
N ALA A 5 26.96 44.54 -4.92
CA ALA A 5 27.71 43.88 -6.03
C ALA A 5 27.77 42.32 -6.00
N LEU A 6 27.64 41.50 -7.07
CA LEU A 6 27.54 41.56 -8.55
C LEU A 6 26.83 40.24 -9.01
N SER A 7 25.92 40.21 -9.99
CA SER A 7 26.09 40.20 -11.46
C SER A 7 26.92 39.04 -12.05
N SER A 8 26.25 38.11 -12.75
CA SER A 8 26.73 37.26 -13.88
C SER A 8 25.51 36.52 -14.44
N SER A 9 24.86 36.91 -15.55
CA SER A 9 25.31 37.01 -16.94
C SER A 9 25.93 35.72 -17.49
N ALA A 10 25.09 34.84 -18.04
CA ALA A 10 25.50 33.86 -19.06
C ALA A 10 24.39 33.77 -20.12
N LEU A 11 24.47 34.69 -21.07
CA LEU A 11 23.86 34.59 -22.39
C LEU A 11 24.58 33.48 -23.16
N MET A 12 23.87 32.42 -23.57
CA MET A 12 24.30 31.59 -24.69
C MET A 12 23.40 31.83 -25.88
N SER A 13 24.04 32.44 -26.86
CA SER A 13 23.54 32.81 -28.17
C SER A 13 23.93 31.73 -29.18
N SER A 14 23.19 31.71 -30.30
CA SER A 14 23.64 31.31 -31.64
C SER A 14 23.65 29.82 -32.03
N ALA A 15 22.69 29.43 -32.88
CA ALA A 15 22.92 29.11 -34.31
C ALA A 15 21.58 28.65 -34.93
N LEU A 16 20.86 29.49 -35.68
CA LEU A 16 20.95 29.65 -37.15
C LEU A 16 20.92 28.33 -37.93
N SER A 17 19.73 28.00 -38.47
CA SER A 17 19.62 27.39 -39.80
C SER A 17 18.29 27.77 -40.42
N SER A 18 18.30 28.95 -41.05
CA SER A 18 17.49 29.23 -42.23
C SER A 18 18.07 28.45 -43.40
N SER A 19 17.21 27.77 -44.15
CA SER A 19 17.53 27.30 -45.50
C SER A 19 16.30 27.54 -46.35
N ALA A 20 16.36 28.67 -47.06
CA ALA A 20 15.40 29.10 -48.05
C ALA A 20 15.77 28.50 -49.41
N LEU A 21 14.72 28.26 -50.20
CA LEU A 21 14.67 28.32 -51.67
C LEU A 21 15.56 27.37 -52.47
N SER A 22 14.92 26.38 -53.10
CA SER A 22 15.13 26.16 -54.53
C SER A 22 13.86 25.60 -55.17
N SER A 23 13.09 26.51 -55.75
CA SER A 23 12.25 26.22 -56.91
C SER A 23 13.16 25.77 -58.05
N SER A 24 12.97 24.56 -58.53
CA SER A 24 13.43 24.13 -59.84
C SER A 24 12.31 23.33 -60.47
N ALA A 25 11.66 23.99 -61.42
CA ALA A 25 10.64 23.44 -62.28
C ALA A 25 11.26 22.48 -63.30
N LEU A 26 10.37 21.68 -63.89
CA LEU A 26 10.51 20.96 -65.16
C LEU A 26 11.31 19.65 -65.13
N SER A 27 10.59 18.55 -64.99
CA SER A 27 10.50 17.56 -66.08
C SER A 27 9.36 16.58 -65.79
N SER A 28 8.22 16.88 -66.41
CA SER A 28 7.10 15.95 -66.59
C SER A 28 7.58 14.81 -67.50
N SER A 29 8.12 13.75 -66.90
CA SER A 29 8.28 12.47 -67.57
C SER A 29 7.06 11.64 -67.24
N ALA A 30 6.17 11.53 -68.22
CA ALA A 30 5.05 10.63 -68.24
C ALA A 30 5.54 9.18 -68.05
N LEU A 31 5.50 8.69 -66.81
CA LEU A 31 5.54 7.27 -66.52
C LEU A 31 4.09 6.79 -66.39
N SER A 32 3.67 6.19 -67.50
CA SER A 32 2.56 5.26 -67.71
C SER A 32 1.88 4.70 -66.45
N PRO A 33 0.54 4.74 -66.35
CA PRO A 33 -0.21 4.03 -65.31
C PRO A 33 -0.22 2.53 -65.61
N PHE A 34 0.88 1.85 -65.31
CA PHE A 34 0.90 0.40 -65.14
C PHE A 34 0.95 0.07 -63.65
N VAL A 35 -0.10 0.47 -62.91
CA VAL A 35 -0.40 -0.16 -61.62
C VAL A 35 -1.50 -1.17 -61.89
N HIS A 36 -1.02 -2.41 -61.95
CA HIS A 36 -1.71 -3.61 -62.36
C HIS A 36 -2.99 -3.93 -61.55
N PRO A 37 -3.95 -4.68 -62.12
CA PRO A 37 -5.17 -5.17 -61.46
C PRO A 37 -4.94 -6.15 -60.27
N PHE A 38 -3.69 -6.32 -59.79
CA PHE A 38 -3.34 -7.14 -58.64
C PHE A 38 -3.59 -6.46 -57.28
N GLY A 39 -4.00 -5.19 -57.25
CA GLY A 39 -4.16 -4.40 -56.01
C GLY A 39 -5.16 -4.98 -55.01
N ASN A 40 -6.28 -5.54 -55.48
CA ASN A 40 -7.30 -6.09 -54.57
C ASN A 40 -6.88 -7.43 -53.97
N LEU A 41 -6.13 -8.25 -54.72
CA LEU A 41 -5.66 -9.55 -54.24
C LEU A 41 -4.49 -9.41 -53.24
N ALA A 42 -3.53 -8.53 -53.53
CA ALA A 42 -2.45 -8.22 -52.60
C ALA A 42 -2.99 -7.60 -51.29
N LEU A 43 -3.97 -6.70 -51.40
CA LEU A 43 -4.62 -6.08 -50.23
C LEU A 43 -5.42 -7.10 -49.41
N THR A 44 -6.19 -7.99 -50.06
CA THR A 44 -6.93 -9.04 -49.33
C THR A 44 -6.00 -10.02 -48.64
N ILE A 45 -4.88 -10.42 -49.27
CA ILE A 45 -3.87 -11.28 -48.63
C ILE A 45 -3.22 -10.57 -47.44
N ALA A 46 -2.88 -9.27 -47.56
CA ALA A 46 -2.30 -8.51 -46.47
C ALA A 46 -3.26 -8.38 -45.28
N VAL A 47 -4.54 -8.08 -45.52
CA VAL A 47 -5.57 -8.01 -44.47
C VAL A 47 -5.75 -9.37 -43.80
N LEU A 48 -5.80 -10.45 -44.58
CA LEU A 48 -5.93 -11.81 -44.04
C LEU A 48 -4.75 -12.16 -43.13
N LEU A 49 -3.52 -11.83 -43.55
CA LEU A 49 -2.32 -12.05 -42.74
C LEU A 49 -2.35 -11.26 -41.44
N VAL A 50 -2.79 -9.99 -41.46
CA VAL A 50 -2.92 -9.19 -40.24
C VAL A 50 -3.95 -9.80 -39.29
N VAL A 51 -5.13 -10.19 -39.80
CA VAL A 51 -6.19 -10.80 -38.99
C VAL A 51 -5.71 -12.12 -38.37
N VAL A 52 -5.06 -13.00 -39.15
CA VAL A 52 -4.50 -14.26 -38.66
C VAL A 52 -3.42 -14.01 -37.60
N THR A 53 -2.52 -13.05 -37.84
CA THR A 53 -1.47 -12.68 -36.88
C THR A 53 -2.07 -12.17 -35.58
N LEU A 54 -3.09 -11.31 -35.65
CA LEU A 54 -3.76 -10.76 -34.47
C LEU A 54 -4.53 -11.85 -33.71
N ALA A 55 -5.21 -12.73 -34.45
CA ALA A 55 -5.94 -13.87 -33.88
C ALA A 55 -5.02 -14.88 -33.18
N PHE A 56 -3.74 -14.96 -33.56
CA PHE A 56 -2.76 -15.85 -32.92
C PHE A 56 -1.97 -15.17 -31.79
N THR A 57 -1.57 -13.90 -31.99
CA THR A 57 -0.74 -13.16 -31.02
C THR A 57 -1.54 -12.69 -29.80
N VAL A 58 -2.79 -12.25 -29.98
CA VAL A 58 -3.63 -11.75 -28.87
C VAL A 58 -3.90 -12.84 -27.83
N PRO A 59 -4.32 -14.07 -28.19
CA PRO A 59 -4.49 -15.15 -27.21
C PRO A 59 -3.18 -15.56 -26.53
N LEU A 60 -2.05 -15.55 -27.24
CA LEU A 60 -0.73 -15.85 -26.66
C LEU A 60 -0.32 -14.80 -25.62
N VAL A 61 -0.51 -13.51 -25.92
CA VAL A 61 -0.21 -12.42 -24.98
C VAL A 61 -1.17 -12.46 -23.78
N ILE A 62 -2.46 -12.75 -23.99
CA ILE A 62 -3.44 -12.90 -22.92
C ILE A 62 -3.13 -14.13 -22.07
N GLY A 63 -2.76 -15.26 -22.69
CA GLY A 63 -2.39 -16.52 -22.02
C GLY A 63 -1.12 -16.36 -21.18
N ALA A 64 -0.07 -15.79 -21.75
CA ALA A 64 1.18 -15.50 -21.03
C ALA A 64 0.98 -14.49 -19.88
N ARG A 65 0.07 -13.52 -20.04
CA ARG A 65 -0.35 -12.63 -18.94
C ARG A 65 -1.13 -13.39 -17.87
N LYS A 66 -1.99 -14.34 -18.24
CA LYS A 66 -2.76 -15.16 -17.30
C LYS A 66 -1.87 -16.10 -16.49
N GLU A 67 -0.91 -16.79 -17.10
CA GLU A 67 0.03 -17.68 -16.39
C GLU A 67 0.93 -16.93 -15.40
N ARG A 68 1.44 -15.75 -15.78
CA ARG A 68 2.18 -14.91 -14.82
C ARG A 68 1.28 -14.40 -13.71
N SER A 69 0.00 -14.15 -13.99
CA SER A 69 -0.97 -13.78 -12.97
C SER A 69 -1.25 -14.93 -12.01
N THR A 70 -1.39 -16.19 -12.48
CA THR A 70 -1.71 -17.32 -11.60
C THR A 70 -0.54 -17.70 -10.71
N VAL A 71 0.69 -17.72 -11.22
CA VAL A 71 1.89 -17.99 -10.39
C VAL A 71 2.13 -16.87 -9.38
N ALA A 72 1.84 -15.61 -9.74
CA ALA A 72 1.94 -14.48 -8.82
C ALA A 72 0.82 -14.50 -7.76
N VAL A 73 -0.39 -14.97 -8.09
CA VAL A 73 -1.50 -15.17 -7.14
C VAL A 73 -1.18 -16.31 -6.17
N ASP A 74 -0.65 -17.45 -6.65
CA ASP A 74 -0.34 -18.60 -5.80
C ASP A 74 0.81 -18.28 -4.82
N TRP A 75 1.86 -17.61 -5.27
CA TRP A 75 2.91 -17.10 -4.38
C TRP A 75 2.37 -16.06 -3.39
N ALA A 76 1.46 -15.19 -3.84
CA ALA A 76 0.85 -14.18 -2.99
C ALA A 76 0.00 -14.75 -1.86
N ASP A 77 -0.81 -15.76 -2.16
CA ASP A 77 -1.62 -16.43 -1.17
C ASP A 77 -0.73 -17.22 -0.19
N GLN A 78 0.42 -17.72 -0.63
CA GLN A 78 1.42 -18.35 0.25
C GLN A 78 2.11 -17.35 1.19
N VAL A 79 2.37 -16.11 0.75
CA VAL A 79 2.92 -15.03 1.60
C VAL A 79 1.86 -14.43 2.55
N ARG A 80 0.58 -14.41 2.12
CA ARG A 80 -0.59 -14.00 2.91
C ARG A 80 -0.94 -15.03 3.98
N ALA A 81 -0.67 -16.31 3.71
CA ALA A 81 -0.97 -17.45 4.57
C ALA A 81 0.29 -18.10 5.16
N ASP A 82 1.34 -17.33 5.46
CA ASP A 82 2.41 -17.82 6.31
C ASP A 82 2.18 -17.39 7.77
N PRO A 83 1.38 -18.13 8.58
CA PRO A 83 1.35 -17.97 10.02
C PRO A 83 2.73 -17.88 10.64
N ALA A 84 3.74 -18.57 10.08
CA ALA A 84 5.09 -18.53 10.61
C ALA A 84 5.65 -17.10 10.57
N SER A 85 5.29 -16.29 9.57
CA SER A 85 5.70 -14.88 9.51
C SER A 85 5.15 -14.03 10.67
N THR A 86 3.88 -14.17 11.03
CA THR A 86 3.29 -13.47 12.20
C THR A 86 3.91 -13.96 13.50
N TRP A 87 4.12 -15.27 13.65
CA TRP A 87 4.79 -15.83 14.83
C TRP A 87 6.24 -15.38 14.95
N THR A 88 6.97 -15.27 13.84
CA THR A 88 8.33 -14.73 13.81
C THR A 88 8.35 -13.28 14.26
N VAL A 89 7.43 -12.44 13.77
CA VAL A 89 7.35 -11.03 14.20
C VAL A 89 7.02 -10.94 15.70
N ASP A 90 6.03 -11.68 16.21
CA ASP A 90 5.72 -11.71 17.64
C ASP A 90 6.94 -12.13 18.47
N ARG A 91 7.67 -13.15 18.03
CA ARG A 91 8.89 -13.62 18.68
C ARG A 91 9.98 -12.56 18.70
N VAL A 92 10.21 -11.89 17.57
CA VAL A 92 11.19 -10.81 17.44
C VAL A 92 10.86 -9.65 18.37
N LEU A 93 9.60 -9.21 18.39
CA LEU A 93 9.13 -8.12 19.26
C LEU A 93 9.30 -8.46 20.75
N ARG A 94 8.97 -9.69 21.15
CA ARG A 94 9.19 -10.15 22.53
C ARG A 94 10.67 -10.28 22.87
N ALA A 95 11.50 -10.79 21.96
CA ALA A 95 12.94 -10.88 22.16
C ALA A 95 13.57 -9.48 22.30
N LEU A 96 13.11 -8.49 21.54
CA LEU A 96 13.55 -7.10 21.63
C LEU A 96 13.29 -6.52 23.04
N ILE A 97 12.07 -6.66 23.56
CA ILE A 97 11.73 -6.18 24.90
C ILE A 97 12.44 -6.98 25.98
N GLY A 98 12.45 -8.31 25.88
CA GLY A 98 13.17 -9.18 26.81
C GLY A 98 14.67 -8.90 26.87
N SER A 99 15.29 -8.51 25.75
CA SER A 99 16.69 -8.09 25.72
C SER A 99 16.90 -6.79 26.53
N CYS A 100 16.04 -5.79 26.32
CA CYS A 100 16.06 -4.55 27.11
C CYS A 100 15.84 -4.81 28.60
N GLU A 101 14.85 -5.63 28.97
CA GLU A 101 14.52 -5.94 30.36
C GLU A 101 15.67 -6.66 31.08
N ARG A 102 16.28 -7.67 30.45
CA ARG A 102 17.42 -8.41 31.01
C ARG A 102 18.61 -7.49 31.30
N GLU A 103 18.87 -6.53 30.42
CA GLU A 103 19.96 -5.55 30.57
C GLU A 103 19.55 -4.28 31.32
N ARG A 104 18.30 -4.21 31.79
CA ARG A 104 17.71 -3.06 32.50
C ARG A 104 17.79 -1.74 31.70
N LEU A 105 17.61 -1.84 30.40
CA LEU A 105 17.54 -0.70 29.48
C LEU A 105 16.09 -0.27 29.28
N VAL A 106 15.87 1.04 29.17
CA VAL A 106 14.58 1.60 28.74
C VAL A 106 14.48 1.44 27.23
N PHE A 107 13.38 0.86 26.77
CA PHE A 107 13.15 0.67 25.34
C PHE A 107 12.99 2.03 24.64
N PRO A 108 13.81 2.36 23.62
CA PRO A 108 13.82 3.68 22.97
C PRO A 108 12.64 3.95 22.02
N GLY A 109 11.69 3.01 21.89
CA GLY A 109 10.59 3.05 20.93
C GLY A 109 11.01 2.57 19.54
N MET A 110 10.04 2.07 18.77
CA MET A 110 10.24 1.55 17.41
C MET A 110 9.41 2.33 16.42
N VAL A 111 10.04 2.80 15.34
CA VAL A 111 9.37 3.41 14.19
C VAL A 111 9.04 2.34 13.15
N ARG A 112 10.05 1.56 12.77
CA ARG A 112 9.97 0.54 11.72
C ARG A 112 10.68 -0.73 12.18
N LEU A 113 10.14 -1.87 11.79
CA LEU A 113 10.76 -3.18 11.88
C LEU A 113 10.83 -3.79 10.48
N VAL A 114 12.01 -4.23 10.05
CA VAL A 114 12.19 -5.01 8.83
C VAL A 114 12.63 -6.41 9.22
N VAL A 115 11.82 -7.41 8.88
CA VAL A 115 12.15 -8.82 9.08
C VAL A 115 12.55 -9.42 7.74
N GLY A 116 13.86 -9.60 7.55
CA GLY A 116 14.45 -10.30 6.42
C GLY A 116 14.52 -11.81 6.64
N LEU A 117 15.29 -12.50 5.80
CA LEU A 117 15.45 -13.95 5.86
C LEU A 117 16.35 -14.39 7.03
N ASP A 118 17.46 -13.69 7.25
CA ASP A 118 18.49 -14.01 8.24
C ASP A 118 18.74 -12.88 9.25
N ARG A 119 18.20 -11.70 8.99
CA ARG A 119 18.42 -10.47 9.75
C ARG A 119 17.11 -9.76 10.07
N VAL A 120 17.11 -9.10 11.22
CA VAL A 120 16.08 -8.17 11.65
C VAL A 120 16.72 -6.81 11.85
N ASP A 121 16.09 -5.76 11.33
CA ASP A 121 16.46 -4.38 11.55
C ASP A 121 15.29 -3.60 12.18
N VAL A 122 15.59 -2.78 13.19
CA VAL A 122 14.62 -2.00 13.96
C VAL A 122 15.07 -0.55 13.96
N ASP A 123 14.31 0.34 13.32
CA ASP A 123 14.55 1.77 13.41
C ASP A 123 13.89 2.32 14.66
N LEU A 124 14.66 3.10 15.41
CA LEU A 124 14.27 3.60 16.72
C LEU A 124 13.68 4.99 16.67
N VAL A 125 12.79 5.29 17.62
CA VAL A 125 12.26 6.65 17.83
C VAL A 125 13.36 7.54 18.41
N SER A 126 14.02 7.05 19.47
CA SER A 126 15.14 7.73 20.13
C SER A 126 16.46 7.02 19.81
N PRO A 127 17.38 7.62 19.05
CA PRO A 127 18.65 6.98 18.70
C PRO A 127 19.49 6.64 19.94
N THR A 128 20.10 5.46 19.96
CA THR A 128 20.98 5.02 21.04
C THR A 128 22.07 4.06 20.55
N VAL A 129 23.29 4.27 21.05
CA VAL A 129 24.50 3.54 20.65
C VAL A 129 24.81 2.33 21.54
N ALA A 130 23.95 2.03 22.52
CA ALA A 130 24.13 0.93 23.47
C ALA A 130 22.95 -0.05 23.39
N PRO A 131 22.84 -0.84 22.30
CA PRO A 131 21.83 -1.89 22.19
C PRO A 131 22.12 -3.03 23.18
N PRO A 132 21.08 -3.70 23.72
CA PRO A 132 21.28 -4.93 24.49
C PRO A 132 21.72 -6.08 23.58
N ALA A 133 22.47 -7.06 24.08
CA ALA A 133 22.76 -8.28 23.34
C ALA A 133 21.45 -9.08 23.04
N PRO A 134 21.30 -9.70 21.84
CA PRO A 134 22.29 -9.84 20.77
C PRO A 134 22.24 -8.72 19.71
N TRP A 135 21.61 -7.60 20.02
CA TRP A 135 21.45 -6.50 19.08
C TRP A 135 22.76 -5.73 18.91
N SER A 136 23.00 -5.32 17.68
CA SER A 136 24.04 -4.39 17.27
C SER A 136 23.38 -3.10 16.80
N THR A 137 24.13 -2.01 16.69
CA THR A 137 23.57 -0.71 16.30
C THR A 137 24.41 -0.06 15.21
N THR A 138 23.78 0.77 14.39
CA THR A 138 24.48 1.66 13.47
C THR A 138 25.27 2.73 14.24
N VAL A 139 26.23 3.35 13.56
CA VAL A 139 27.10 4.39 14.18
C VAL A 139 26.29 5.58 14.72
N ASP A 140 25.18 5.92 14.07
CA ASP A 140 24.27 6.99 14.49
C ASP A 140 23.25 6.55 15.54
N GLY A 141 23.27 5.29 15.95
CA GLY A 141 22.37 4.73 16.95
C GLY A 141 20.92 4.59 16.51
N ARG A 142 20.60 4.80 15.23
CA ARG A 142 19.21 4.87 14.74
C ARG A 142 18.59 3.52 14.44
N THR A 143 19.41 2.55 14.07
CA THR A 143 18.92 1.22 13.68
C THR A 143 19.61 0.18 14.53
N TRP A 144 18.81 -0.63 15.21
CA TRP A 144 19.27 -1.85 15.85
C TRP A 144 19.11 -3.04 14.93
N SER A 145 20.09 -3.93 14.92
CA SER A 145 20.12 -5.11 14.05
C SER A 145 20.53 -6.36 14.81
N ALA A 146 19.86 -7.46 14.53
CA ALA A 146 20.23 -8.78 15.06
C ALA A 146 20.02 -9.86 13.99
N SER A 147 20.78 -10.96 14.08
CA SER A 147 20.48 -12.14 13.26
C SER A 147 19.25 -12.86 13.80
N LEU A 148 18.40 -13.35 12.90
CA LEU A 148 17.22 -14.12 13.27
C LEU A 148 17.60 -15.40 14.04
N ALA A 149 18.72 -16.01 13.69
CA ALA A 149 19.26 -17.18 14.38
C ALA A 149 19.62 -16.87 15.85
N ALA A 150 20.25 -15.72 16.12
CA ALA A 150 20.55 -15.30 17.49
C ALA A 150 19.28 -15.06 18.31
N LEU A 151 18.28 -14.37 17.72
CA LEU A 151 16.98 -14.13 18.37
C LEU A 151 16.22 -15.44 18.63
N HIS A 152 16.36 -16.45 17.78
CA HIS A 152 15.79 -17.77 18.02
C HIS A 152 16.49 -18.51 19.17
N ALA A 153 17.81 -18.38 19.30
CA ALA A 153 18.59 -19.02 20.35
C ALA A 153 18.41 -18.38 21.73
N ASP A 154 18.12 -17.07 21.78
CA ASP A 154 18.09 -16.26 23.01
C ASP A 154 16.95 -16.63 24.00
N GLY A 155 15.99 -17.44 23.55
CA GLY A 155 14.81 -17.81 24.32
C GLY A 155 13.81 -16.65 24.46
N VAL A 156 12.51 -16.94 24.35
CA VAL A 156 11.49 -15.89 24.43
C VAL A 156 11.13 -15.68 25.90
N ALA A 157 11.78 -14.72 26.54
CA ALA A 157 11.37 -14.21 27.85
C ALA A 157 10.75 -12.83 27.63
N GLY A 158 9.45 -12.70 27.87
CA GLY A 158 8.75 -11.42 27.74
C GLY A 158 7.24 -11.62 27.67
N ASP A 159 6.53 -10.94 28.55
CA ASP A 159 5.09 -10.78 28.42
C ASP A 159 4.76 -9.96 27.18
N ARG A 160 3.51 -10.04 26.72
CA ARG A 160 3.06 -9.21 25.61
C ARG A 160 3.14 -7.75 26.03
N SER A 161 4.00 -7.00 25.35
CA SER A 161 4.19 -5.58 25.62
C SER A 161 3.17 -4.73 24.87
N GLY A 162 2.63 -3.71 25.54
CA GLY A 162 1.82 -2.67 24.91
C GLY A 162 2.60 -1.76 23.95
N HIS A 163 3.94 -1.83 23.93
CA HIS A 163 4.80 -0.99 23.08
C HIS A 163 4.60 -1.19 21.57
N PHE A 164 4.00 -2.31 21.17
CA PHE A 164 3.79 -2.67 19.75
C PHE A 164 2.33 -2.81 19.38
N ALA A 165 1.42 -2.31 20.22
CA ALA A 165 -0.01 -2.55 20.08
C ALA A 165 -0.55 -2.09 18.71
N THR A 166 0.01 -1.02 18.12
CA THR A 166 -0.43 -0.50 16.82
C THR A 166 0.50 -0.89 15.67
N THR A 167 1.34 -1.91 15.87
CA THR A 167 2.27 -2.39 14.84
C THR A 167 1.51 -3.11 13.72
N VAL A 168 1.69 -2.63 12.48
CA VAL A 168 1.08 -3.20 11.26
C VAL A 168 2.11 -3.43 10.18
N ALA A 169 1.89 -4.42 9.30
CA ALA A 169 2.76 -4.65 8.16
C ALA A 169 2.34 -3.76 6.99
N LEU A 170 3.28 -2.97 6.48
CA LEU A 170 3.06 -2.12 5.30
C LEU A 170 3.21 -2.89 3.99
N GLY A 171 4.13 -3.85 3.96
CA GLY A 171 4.42 -4.62 2.74
C GLY A 171 5.80 -5.28 2.80
N SER A 172 6.26 -5.75 1.65
CA SER A 172 7.56 -6.41 1.49
C SER A 172 8.44 -5.67 0.47
N SER A 173 9.74 -5.63 0.71
CA SER A 173 10.77 -5.18 -0.22
C SER A 173 11.79 -6.32 -0.48
N SER A 174 12.89 -6.02 -1.18
CA SER A 174 14.03 -6.94 -1.30
C SER A 174 14.67 -7.29 0.04
N ASP A 175 14.53 -6.40 1.03
CA ASP A 175 15.24 -6.50 2.31
C ASP A 175 14.41 -7.30 3.33
N GLY A 176 13.12 -7.45 3.08
CA GLY A 176 12.22 -8.22 3.93
C GLY A 176 10.84 -7.60 4.05
N ARG A 177 10.09 -8.08 5.05
CA ARG A 177 8.77 -7.55 5.38
C ARG A 177 8.89 -6.36 6.31
N THR A 178 8.31 -5.24 5.91
CA THR A 178 8.32 -3.98 6.67
C THR A 178 7.05 -3.85 7.51
N HIS A 179 7.26 -3.60 8.80
CA HIS A 179 6.26 -3.29 9.80
C HIS A 179 6.51 -1.91 10.39
N VAL A 180 5.46 -1.21 10.81
CA VAL A 180 5.55 0.11 11.45
C VAL A 180 4.64 0.20 12.65
N GLU A 181 5.06 0.93 13.68
CA GLU A 181 4.22 1.26 14.84
C GLU A 181 3.53 2.60 14.59
N LEU A 182 2.22 2.56 14.33
CA LEU A 182 1.46 3.74 13.89
C LEU A 182 1.42 4.85 14.96
N ALA A 183 1.40 4.50 16.25
CA ALA A 183 1.42 5.45 17.35
C ALA A 183 2.70 6.31 17.37
N HIS A 184 3.84 5.75 16.94
CA HIS A 184 5.12 6.48 16.85
C HIS A 184 5.26 7.33 15.59
N ALA A 185 4.21 7.42 14.75
CA ALA A 185 4.16 8.47 13.74
C ALA A 185 4.20 9.86 14.41
N HIS A 186 3.64 10.02 15.61
CA HIS A 186 3.46 11.31 16.29
C HIS A 186 2.75 12.34 15.41
N GLY A 187 1.73 11.87 14.68
CA GLY A 187 0.93 12.67 13.77
C GLY A 187 0.11 11.79 12.83
N PRO A 188 -0.75 12.40 12.01
CA PRO A 188 -1.61 11.64 11.11
C PRO A 188 -0.82 10.94 10.01
N VAL A 189 -1.23 9.73 9.70
CA VAL A 189 -0.75 8.92 8.58
C VAL A 189 -1.76 9.01 7.45
N THR A 190 -1.31 9.18 6.20
CA THR A 190 -2.22 9.22 5.04
C THR A 190 -1.97 8.06 4.10
N VAL A 191 -3.04 7.50 3.54
CA VAL A 191 -3.00 6.53 2.46
C VAL A 191 -3.88 7.08 1.33
N SER A 192 -3.28 7.37 0.19
CA SER A 192 -3.95 7.94 -0.98
C SER A 192 -3.74 7.07 -2.21
N GLY A 193 -4.40 7.39 -3.32
CA GLY A 193 -4.25 6.66 -4.59
C GLY A 193 -5.58 6.11 -5.12
N ASP A 194 -5.52 4.95 -5.78
CA ASP A 194 -6.73 4.29 -6.30
C ASP A 194 -7.64 3.86 -5.14
N ARG A 195 -8.94 4.23 -5.19
CA ARG A 195 -9.87 3.99 -4.07
C ARG A 195 -9.93 2.51 -3.66
N ALA A 196 -9.91 1.58 -4.61
CA ALA A 196 -9.96 0.16 -4.29
C ALA A 196 -8.66 -0.31 -3.63
N ALA A 197 -7.51 0.20 -4.09
CA ALA A 197 -6.21 -0.04 -3.46
C ALA A 197 -6.15 0.52 -2.03
N VAL A 198 -6.57 1.77 -1.81
CA VAL A 198 -6.60 2.42 -0.49
C VAL A 198 -7.49 1.64 0.49
N LEU A 199 -8.70 1.26 0.08
CA LEU A 199 -9.60 0.47 0.93
C LEU A 199 -9.04 -0.91 1.25
N ALA A 200 -8.35 -1.54 0.32
CA ALA A 200 -7.71 -2.83 0.57
C ALA A 200 -6.49 -2.72 1.50
N VAL A 201 -5.72 -1.62 1.47
CA VAL A 201 -4.71 -1.32 2.50
C VAL A 201 -5.39 -1.16 3.87
N ALA A 202 -6.47 -0.39 3.94
CA ALA A 202 -7.22 -0.17 5.17
C ALA A 202 -7.74 -1.49 5.78
N ARG A 203 -8.34 -2.37 4.96
CA ARG A 203 -8.77 -3.71 5.38
C ARG A 203 -7.62 -4.54 5.91
N ARG A 204 -6.48 -4.52 5.22
CA ARG A 204 -5.29 -5.26 5.68
C ARG A 204 -4.81 -4.77 7.04
N ILE A 205 -4.77 -3.45 7.25
CA ILE A 205 -4.44 -2.85 8.54
C ILE A 205 -5.41 -3.35 9.63
N THR A 206 -6.71 -3.32 9.38
CA THR A 206 -7.71 -3.75 10.38
C THR A 206 -7.65 -5.24 10.67
N ASP A 207 -7.50 -6.07 9.64
CA ASP A 207 -7.41 -7.52 9.78
C ASP A 207 -6.16 -7.91 10.56
N GLN A 208 -5.03 -7.23 10.30
CA GLN A 208 -3.80 -7.44 11.05
C GLN A 208 -3.93 -7.04 12.51
N LEU A 209 -4.48 -5.87 12.81
CA LEU A 209 -4.67 -5.44 14.20
C LEU A 209 -5.60 -6.38 14.98
N ALA A 210 -6.58 -6.98 14.31
CA ALA A 210 -7.50 -7.92 14.94
C ALA A 210 -6.90 -9.32 15.16
N THR A 211 -5.95 -9.73 14.33
CA THR A 211 -5.41 -11.11 14.34
C THR A 211 -4.01 -11.22 14.93
N SER A 212 -3.27 -10.11 15.03
CA SER A 212 -1.89 -10.12 15.49
C SER A 212 -1.80 -10.29 17.01
N PRO A 213 -0.94 -11.19 17.52
CA PRO A 213 -0.81 -11.43 18.97
C PRO A 213 -0.42 -10.21 19.80
N TRP A 214 0.34 -9.27 19.22
CA TRP A 214 0.77 -8.03 19.88
C TRP A 214 -0.30 -6.93 19.90
N SER A 215 -1.36 -7.05 19.10
CA SER A 215 -2.42 -6.04 18.98
C SER A 215 -3.68 -6.39 19.77
N SER A 216 -3.63 -7.38 20.66
CA SER A 216 -4.82 -7.88 21.38
C SER A 216 -5.51 -6.83 22.26
N ALA A 217 -4.80 -5.78 22.69
CA ALA A 217 -5.34 -4.69 23.49
C ALA A 217 -5.76 -3.46 22.65
N THR A 218 -5.56 -3.51 21.33
CA THR A 218 -5.69 -2.35 20.45
C THR A 218 -7.15 -2.06 20.14
N ALA A 219 -7.59 -0.85 20.46
CA ALA A 219 -8.89 -0.37 20.02
C ALA A 219 -8.86 -0.09 18.52
N LEU A 220 -9.90 -0.49 17.80
CA LEU A 220 -10.08 -0.13 16.40
C LEU A 220 -11.36 0.68 16.25
N ALA A 221 -11.23 1.87 15.67
CA ALA A 221 -12.34 2.77 15.39
C ALA A 221 -12.29 3.27 13.95
N THR A 222 -13.46 3.52 13.37
CA THR A 222 -13.59 4.04 12.01
C THR A 222 -14.59 5.19 11.97
N VAL A 223 -14.35 6.18 11.10
CA VAL A 223 -15.27 7.30 10.85
C VAL A 223 -15.44 7.47 9.34
N GLY A 224 -16.69 7.50 8.89
CA GLY A 224 -17.02 7.65 7.46
C GLY A 224 -16.76 6.40 6.61
N LEU A 225 -16.50 5.25 7.24
CA LEU A 225 -16.31 3.96 6.58
C LEU A 225 -17.44 3.00 6.97
N THR A 226 -17.88 2.20 6.01
CA THR A 226 -18.87 1.15 6.24
C THR A 226 -18.20 -0.18 6.61
N HIS A 227 -18.94 -1.08 7.27
CA HIS A 227 -18.45 -2.43 7.59
C HIS A 227 -18.10 -3.24 6.33
N ASP A 228 -18.78 -2.98 5.21
CA ASP A 228 -18.47 -3.62 3.94
C ASP A 228 -17.15 -3.12 3.34
N GLU A 229 -16.74 -1.89 3.67
CA GLU A 229 -15.49 -1.28 3.25
C GLU A 229 -14.31 -1.71 4.11
N VAL A 230 -14.53 -1.91 5.42
CA VAL A 230 -13.52 -2.33 6.39
C VAL A 230 -14.14 -3.31 7.38
N ALA A 231 -13.58 -4.52 7.46
CA ALA A 231 -14.23 -5.66 8.11
C ALA A 231 -14.41 -5.51 9.64
N LEU A 232 -13.60 -4.69 10.30
CA LEU A 232 -13.49 -4.64 11.76
C LEU A 232 -13.34 -3.20 12.29
N GLY A 233 -13.92 -2.95 13.47
CA GLY A 233 -13.80 -1.68 14.20
C GLY A 233 -15.15 -1.10 14.65
N ALA A 234 -15.13 -0.29 15.70
CA ALA A 234 -16.30 0.48 16.10
C ALA A 234 -16.50 1.67 15.15
N VAL A 235 -17.64 1.72 14.47
CA VAL A 235 -18.04 2.89 13.67
C VAL A 235 -18.48 3.99 14.63
N LEU A 236 -17.75 5.11 14.64
CA LEU A 236 -17.98 6.23 15.55
C LEU A 236 -18.39 7.49 14.79
N SER A 237 -19.03 8.42 15.51
CA SER A 237 -19.09 9.81 15.07
C SER A 237 -17.68 10.43 15.11
N LEU A 238 -17.47 11.51 14.36
CA LEU A 238 -16.19 12.22 14.41
C LEU A 238 -15.88 12.73 15.82
N ASP A 239 -16.87 13.33 16.51
CA ASP A 239 -16.67 13.90 17.84
C ASP A 239 -16.29 12.82 18.88
N ASP A 240 -16.95 11.66 18.84
CA ASP A 240 -16.63 10.53 19.73
C ASP A 240 -15.23 9.96 19.44
N ALA A 241 -14.86 9.87 18.16
CA ALA A 241 -13.54 9.40 17.76
C ALA A 241 -12.44 10.35 18.24
N VAL A 242 -12.63 11.67 18.09
CA VAL A 242 -11.69 12.69 18.58
C VAL A 242 -11.58 12.59 20.10
N ALA A 243 -12.69 12.54 20.82
CA ALA A 243 -12.70 12.43 22.28
C ALA A 243 -11.90 11.21 22.76
N ARG A 244 -12.02 10.08 22.06
CA ARG A 244 -11.33 8.84 22.41
C ARG A 244 -9.81 8.89 22.18
N VAL A 245 -9.37 9.52 21.10
CA VAL A 245 -7.93 9.76 20.82
C VAL A 245 -7.35 10.73 21.86
N VAL A 246 -8.09 11.76 22.24
CA VAL A 246 -7.69 12.74 23.26
C VAL A 246 -7.58 12.08 24.64
N GLU A 247 -8.56 11.25 25.03
CA GLU A 247 -8.56 10.53 26.30
C GLU A 247 -7.32 9.63 26.46
N ASN A 248 -6.87 8.98 25.38
CA ASN A 248 -5.62 8.20 25.33
C ASN A 248 -5.50 7.10 26.40
N GLY A 249 -6.63 6.59 26.91
CA GLY A 249 -6.64 5.63 28.01
C GLY A 249 -6.14 4.21 27.65
N ARG A 250 -6.05 3.89 26.35
CA ARG A 250 -5.54 2.62 25.83
C ARG A 250 -5.02 2.77 24.40
N PRO A 251 -4.14 1.88 23.92
CA PRO A 251 -3.69 1.88 22.54
C PRO A 251 -4.83 1.73 21.54
N GLY A 252 -4.73 2.40 20.41
CA GLY A 252 -5.77 2.35 19.40
C GLY A 252 -5.34 2.82 18.02
N VAL A 253 -6.13 2.42 17.02
CA VAL A 253 -6.01 2.92 15.65
C VAL A 253 -7.36 3.47 15.21
N LEU A 254 -7.34 4.69 14.69
CA LEU A 254 -8.50 5.36 14.11
C LEU A 254 -8.32 5.48 12.60
N LEU A 255 -9.27 4.92 11.84
CA LEU A 255 -9.33 5.09 10.39
C LEU A 255 -10.36 6.17 10.02
N LEU A 256 -9.93 7.16 9.25
CA LEU A 256 -10.78 8.24 8.75
C LEU A 256 -10.92 8.12 7.22
N ALA A 257 -12.15 8.13 6.71
CA ALA A 257 -12.38 8.14 5.26
C ALA A 257 -11.88 9.43 4.59
N ASP A 258 -11.94 10.56 5.29
CA ASP A 258 -11.56 11.88 4.78
C ASP A 258 -10.91 12.74 5.88
N VAL A 259 -10.29 13.86 5.50
CA VAL A 259 -9.76 14.84 6.45
C VAL A 259 -10.93 15.53 7.14
N PRO A 260 -10.99 15.53 8.49
CA PRO A 260 -12.07 16.18 9.21
C PRO A 260 -12.00 17.70 9.10
N GLY A 261 -13.05 18.38 9.58
CA GLY A 261 -13.06 19.84 9.67
C GLY A 261 -11.89 20.39 10.48
N ARG A 262 -11.49 21.65 10.19
CA ARG A 262 -10.28 22.29 10.73
C ARG A 262 -10.10 22.11 12.25
N ASP A 263 -11.16 22.31 13.02
CA ASP A 263 -11.08 22.28 14.49
C ASP A 263 -10.86 20.86 15.01
N ALA A 264 -11.61 19.88 14.49
CA ALA A 264 -11.45 18.47 14.82
C ALA A 264 -10.07 17.94 14.38
N TRP A 265 -9.59 18.38 13.22
CA TRP A 265 -8.27 18.04 12.73
C TRP A 265 -7.15 18.59 13.62
N ALA A 266 -7.25 19.87 14.02
CA ALA A 266 -6.30 20.49 14.95
C ALA A 266 -6.28 19.76 16.31
N ALA A 267 -7.44 19.38 16.84
CA ALA A 267 -7.55 18.60 18.07
C ALA A 267 -6.90 17.22 17.96
N LEU A 268 -7.14 16.49 16.86
CA LEU A 268 -6.48 15.20 16.60
C LEU A 268 -4.97 15.35 16.51
N ARG A 269 -4.46 16.31 15.74
CA ARG A 269 -3.01 16.52 15.62
C ARG A 269 -2.38 16.83 16.97
N ALA A 270 -2.96 17.76 17.73
CA ALA A 270 -2.46 18.09 19.06
C ALA A 270 -2.45 16.88 20.00
N ALA A 271 -3.46 16.00 19.91
CA ALA A 271 -3.50 14.77 20.70
C ALA A 271 -2.41 13.76 20.28
N LEU A 272 -2.16 13.61 18.98
CA LEU A 272 -1.17 12.69 18.40
C LEU A 272 0.29 13.13 18.58
N GLU A 273 0.53 14.44 18.62
CA GLU A 273 1.87 15.03 18.80
C GLU A 273 2.39 14.85 20.23
N ARG A 274 1.53 14.43 21.18
CA ARG A 274 1.97 14.14 22.54
C ARG A 274 2.90 12.92 22.57
N PRO A 275 3.97 12.96 23.37
CA PRO A 275 4.93 11.85 23.46
C PRO A 275 4.33 10.59 24.07
N ASP A 276 3.24 10.71 24.84
CA ASP A 276 2.53 9.60 25.47
C ASP A 276 1.35 9.08 24.63
N SER A 277 1.14 9.60 23.42
CA SER A 277 0.06 9.14 22.53
C SER A 277 0.22 7.66 22.19
N LEU A 278 -0.81 6.88 22.50
CA LEU A 278 -0.91 5.45 22.19
C LEU A 278 -1.76 5.21 20.93
N TRP A 279 -2.17 6.28 20.25
CA TRP A 279 -3.05 6.23 19.09
C TRP A 279 -2.31 6.48 17.78
N GLY A 280 -2.57 5.62 16.81
CA GLY A 280 -2.30 5.89 15.40
C GLY A 280 -3.57 6.38 14.69
N VAL A 281 -3.47 7.42 13.85
CA VAL A 281 -4.59 7.86 13.00
C VAL A 281 -4.18 7.70 11.54
N VAL A 282 -4.98 6.95 10.77
CA VAL A 282 -4.79 6.76 9.34
C VAL A 282 -5.95 7.38 8.59
N VAL A 283 -5.64 8.28 7.66
CA VAL A 283 -6.60 8.99 6.82
C VAL A 283 -6.50 8.46 5.39
N LEU A 284 -7.62 8.04 4.82
CA LEU A 284 -7.69 7.37 3.51
C LEU A 284 -7.77 8.34 2.32
N THR A 285 -7.19 9.52 2.49
CA THR A 285 -7.02 10.55 1.47
C THR A 285 -5.68 11.27 1.66
N SER A 286 -5.25 12.04 0.67
CA SER A 286 -4.03 12.84 0.76
C SER A 286 -4.20 14.05 1.68
N SER A 287 -3.18 14.36 2.49
CA SER A 287 -3.11 15.60 3.27
C SER A 287 -1.69 16.12 3.32
N THR A 288 -1.51 17.44 3.26
CA THR A 288 -0.20 18.10 3.37
C THR A 288 0.32 18.13 4.81
N GLU A 289 -0.55 17.89 5.79
CA GLU A 289 -0.22 17.88 7.22
C GLU A 289 0.09 16.47 7.74
N ALA A 290 0.15 15.48 6.85
CA ALA A 290 0.47 14.11 7.21
C ALA A 290 1.92 13.98 7.61
N ARG A 291 2.18 13.20 8.66
CA ARG A 291 3.52 12.88 9.11
C ARG A 291 4.15 11.79 8.26
N TRP A 292 3.35 10.79 7.89
CA TRP A 292 3.69 9.79 6.87
C TRP A 292 2.64 9.82 5.78
N SER A 293 3.09 9.66 4.54
CA SER A 293 2.23 9.60 3.37
C SER A 293 2.56 8.38 2.54
N PHE A 294 1.51 7.60 2.27
CA PHE A 294 1.55 6.40 1.46
C PHE A 294 0.68 6.60 0.21
N THR A 295 1.16 6.13 -0.93
CA THR A 295 0.38 6.08 -2.17
C THR A 295 0.17 4.64 -2.59
N ALA A 296 -1.06 4.16 -2.42
CA ALA A 296 -1.49 2.82 -2.78
C ALA A 296 -1.87 2.76 -4.26
N ARG A 297 -1.21 1.87 -4.99
CA ARG A 297 -1.45 1.63 -6.41
C ARG A 297 -2.20 0.32 -6.61
N ARG A 298 -2.97 0.26 -7.71
CA ARG A 298 -3.76 -0.90 -8.09
C ARG A 298 -2.92 -2.14 -8.46
N ASP A 299 -1.66 -1.93 -8.80
CA ASP A 299 -0.69 -3.00 -9.09
C ASP A 299 -0.09 -3.66 -7.83
N GLY A 300 -0.54 -3.24 -6.64
CA GLY A 300 -0.08 -3.79 -5.36
C GLY A 300 1.18 -3.13 -4.81
N LEU A 301 1.64 -2.03 -5.44
CA LEU A 301 2.72 -1.19 -4.92
C LEU A 301 2.18 -0.14 -3.95
N LEU A 302 2.95 0.10 -2.89
CA LEU A 302 2.76 1.14 -1.89
C LEU A 302 4.02 2.00 -1.92
N GLU A 303 3.92 3.18 -2.48
CA GLU A 303 5.00 4.17 -2.41
C GLU A 303 4.96 4.80 -1.02
N ALA A 304 5.97 4.51 -0.21
CA ALA A 304 5.92 4.67 1.23
C ALA A 304 6.92 5.72 1.74
N GLY A 305 7.11 6.82 1.01
CA GLY A 305 7.95 7.95 1.42
C GLY A 305 9.29 7.52 2.02
N PRO A 306 9.53 7.71 3.33
CA PRO A 306 10.78 7.33 4.00
C PRO A 306 11.06 5.81 4.03
N PHE A 307 10.05 4.98 3.76
CA PHE A 307 10.14 3.53 3.78
C PHE A 307 10.38 2.90 2.39
N GLY A 308 10.49 3.71 1.34
CA GLY A 308 10.76 3.26 -0.02
C GLY A 308 9.53 2.69 -0.74
N GLU A 309 9.76 1.84 -1.74
CA GLU A 309 8.70 1.14 -2.47
C GLU A 309 8.44 -0.23 -1.83
N LEU A 310 7.20 -0.48 -1.43
CA LEU A 310 6.78 -1.72 -0.77
C LEU A 310 5.70 -2.42 -1.60
N ARG A 311 5.76 -3.75 -1.68
CA ARG A 311 4.62 -4.55 -2.18
C ARG A 311 3.67 -4.85 -1.03
N TRP A 312 2.51 -4.20 -1.03
CA TRP A 312 1.47 -4.36 0.00
C TRP A 312 0.40 -5.39 -0.41
N VAL A 313 0.32 -5.73 -1.70
CA VAL A 313 -0.43 -6.89 -2.20
C VAL A 313 0.55 -7.71 -3.01
N ASP A 314 0.76 -8.95 -2.60
CA ASP A 314 1.14 -9.93 -3.59
C ASP A 314 -0.13 -10.30 -4.38
N VAL A 315 0.03 -10.26 -5.69
CA VAL A 315 -0.93 -9.96 -6.76
C VAL A 315 -2.20 -10.84 -6.72
N ALA A 316 -3.28 -10.41 -6.04
CA ALA A 316 -4.61 -11.02 -6.24
C ALA A 316 -5.75 -10.03 -6.57
N LEU A 317 -5.54 -8.72 -6.41
CA LEU A 317 -6.54 -7.70 -6.80
C LEU A 317 -6.61 -7.45 -8.33
N SER A 318 -5.78 -8.14 -9.11
CA SER A 318 -5.83 -8.10 -10.59
C SER A 318 -6.87 -9.03 -11.19
N ALA A 319 -7.68 -9.75 -10.39
CA ALA A 319 -8.91 -10.31 -10.90
C ALA A 319 -9.82 -9.14 -11.32
N THR A 320 -9.78 -8.81 -12.62
CA THR A 320 -10.72 -7.88 -13.26
C THR A 320 -12.11 -8.17 -12.70
N ALA A 321 -12.70 -7.19 -12.04
CA ALA A 321 -14.12 -7.19 -11.72
C ALA A 321 -14.85 -7.65 -12.99
N ARG A 322 -15.41 -8.86 -12.93
CA ARG A 322 -16.24 -9.39 -14.00
C ARG A 322 -17.30 -8.32 -14.23
N PRO A 323 -17.42 -7.72 -15.43
CA PRO A 323 -18.49 -6.76 -15.67
C PRO A 323 -19.79 -7.46 -15.26
N ALA A 324 -20.56 -6.80 -14.38
CA ALA A 324 -21.81 -7.34 -13.88
C ALA A 324 -22.60 -7.85 -15.08
N SER A 325 -22.85 -9.16 -15.11
CA SER A 325 -23.71 -9.76 -16.11
C SER A 325 -24.99 -8.97 -16.14
N THR A 326 -25.26 -8.31 -17.27
CA THR A 326 -26.51 -7.62 -17.54
C THR A 326 -27.64 -8.60 -17.18
N PRO A 327 -28.59 -8.21 -16.30
CA PRO A 327 -29.68 -9.10 -15.94
C PRO A 327 -30.41 -9.51 -17.21
N ASP A 328 -30.52 -10.81 -17.40
CA ASP A 328 -31.17 -11.42 -18.54
C ASP A 328 -32.65 -11.04 -18.53
N ALA A 329 -32.98 -9.99 -19.28
CA ALA A 329 -34.35 -9.53 -19.49
C ALA A 329 -35.03 -10.49 -20.47
N GLY A 330 -35.41 -11.67 -20.00
CA GLY A 330 -35.85 -12.72 -20.91
C GLY A 330 -36.46 -13.96 -20.28
N ALA A 331 -37.31 -13.83 -19.26
CA ALA A 331 -38.20 -14.92 -18.85
C ALA A 331 -39.54 -14.40 -18.34
N ALA A 332 -40.29 -13.74 -19.23
CA ALA A 332 -41.74 -13.69 -19.12
C ALA A 332 -42.32 -14.98 -19.71
N ALA A 333 -42.80 -15.88 -18.85
CA ALA A 333 -43.67 -16.98 -19.25
C ALA A 333 -44.62 -17.35 -18.09
N THR A 334 -45.74 -16.63 -18.08
CA THR A 334 -47.11 -17.16 -18.00
C THR A 334 -47.36 -18.43 -17.18
N ALA A 335 -48.04 -18.28 -16.04
CA ALA A 335 -49.00 -19.30 -15.58
C ALA A 335 -50.07 -18.65 -14.68
N THR A 336 -51.17 -18.27 -15.31
CA THR A 336 -52.48 -18.00 -14.70
C THR A 336 -53.22 -19.33 -14.52
N THR A 337 -53.59 -19.72 -13.30
CA THR A 337 -54.96 -20.17 -12.92
C THR A 337 -55.06 -20.51 -11.42
N THR A 338 -55.79 -19.66 -10.69
CA THR A 338 -56.97 -19.83 -9.80
C THR A 338 -57.33 -21.19 -9.12
N PRO A 339 -58.28 -21.25 -8.15
CA PRO A 339 -58.03 -21.73 -6.79
C PRO A 339 -58.86 -22.97 -6.41
N THR A 340 -58.48 -23.67 -5.33
CA THR A 340 -59.38 -24.64 -4.69
C THR A 340 -59.29 -24.55 -3.17
N ALA A 341 -60.43 -24.16 -2.59
CA ALA A 341 -60.72 -24.24 -1.16
C ALA A 341 -60.89 -25.70 -0.69
N VAL A 342 -61.09 -25.85 0.63
CA VAL A 342 -61.63 -27.02 1.37
C VAL A 342 -60.60 -27.77 2.21
N GLY A 343 -60.85 -27.83 3.53
CA GLY A 343 -60.35 -28.92 4.35
C GLY A 343 -60.16 -28.62 5.82
N THR A 344 -61.26 -28.59 6.58
CA THR A 344 -61.34 -28.79 8.03
C THR A 344 -60.45 -29.92 8.58
N ARG A 345 -59.74 -29.67 9.69
CA ARG A 345 -59.90 -30.37 10.97
C ARG A 345 -59.08 -29.71 12.07
#